data_AF-A0A2V6LLU4-F1
#
_entry.id   AF-A0A2V6LLU4-F1
#
_cell.length_a   1.000
_cell.length_b   1.000
_cell.length_c   1.000
_cell.angle_alpha   90.00
_cell.angle_beta   90.00
_cell.angle_gamma   90.00
#
_symmetry.space_group_name_H-M   'P 1'
#
loop_
_entity.id
_entity.type
_entity.pdbx_description
1 polymer ?
#
loop_
_entity_poly.entity_id
_entity_poly.type
_entity_poly.pdbx_seq_one_letter_code
_entity_poly.pdbx_strand_id
1 'polypeptide(L)' 'NNRADEAMGSTWSYLDLTALGRQEEWEDSPEGYPQTPTYKWWNWHDNYDAEASPDPKWVKVSDAGEAAFRKRDAEAKA' A
#
# COMPACT_ATOMS: atom_id res chain seq x y z
N ASN A 1 -29.90 -13.95 12.77
CA ASN A 1 -29.06 -15.14 12.51
C ASN A 1 -27.89 -14.71 11.65
N ASN A 2 -26.79 -14.23 12.25
CA ASN A 2 -25.59 -13.76 11.54
C ASN A 2 -24.32 -14.51 12.02
N ARG A 3 -24.48 -15.77 12.43
CA ARG A 3 -23.32 -16.60 12.76
C ARG A 3 -22.74 -17.09 11.43
N ALA A 4 -21.43 -16.87 11.23
CA ALA A 4 -20.65 -17.10 9.99
C ALA A 4 -20.66 -15.97 8.93
N ASP A 5 -21.18 -14.78 9.22
CA ASP A 5 -21.13 -13.60 8.32
C ASP A 5 -20.19 -12.50 8.86
N GLU A 6 -19.17 -12.92 9.61
CA GLU A 6 -18.22 -12.04 10.28
C GLU A 6 -17.23 -11.47 9.26
N ALA A 7 -17.00 -10.15 9.30
CA ALA A 7 -16.00 -9.53 8.46
C ALA A 7 -14.61 -10.04 8.84
N MET A 8 -14.01 -10.87 7.99
CA MET A 8 -12.74 -11.55 8.25
C MET A 8 -11.49 -10.64 8.14
N GLY A 9 -11.69 -9.33 8.03
CA GLY A 9 -10.63 -8.34 7.84
C GLY A 9 -10.59 -7.74 6.44
N SER A 10 -9.81 -6.68 6.28
CA SER A 10 -9.56 -6.06 4.99
C SER A 10 -8.43 -6.77 4.24
N THR A 11 -8.29 -6.52 2.94
CA THR A 11 -7.11 -6.97 2.18
C THR A 11 -5.79 -6.58 2.86
N TRP A 12 -5.73 -5.39 3.49
CA TRP A 12 -4.58 -4.92 4.26
C TRP A 12 -4.27 -5.82 5.44
N SER A 13 -5.32 -6.18 6.19
CA SER A 13 -5.21 -7.05 7.35
C SER A 13 -4.60 -8.41 7.01
N TYR A 14 -4.84 -8.91 5.80
CA TYR A 14 -4.23 -10.14 5.34
C TYR A 14 -2.77 -9.97 4.94
N LEU A 15 -2.40 -8.87 4.28
CA LEU A 15 -1.00 -8.60 3.92
C LEU A 15 -0.13 -8.42 5.15
N ASP A 16 -0.61 -7.67 6.14
CA ASP A 16 0.05 -7.44 7.42
C ASP A 16 0.27 -8.76 8.21
N LEU A 17 -0.52 -9.80 7.92
CA LEU A 17 -0.38 -11.12 8.55
C LEU A 17 0.71 -11.99 7.91
N THR A 18 1.17 -11.63 6.70
CA THR A 18 2.15 -12.43 5.96
C THR A 18 3.57 -12.15 6.45
N ALA A 19 4.47 -13.11 6.24
CA ALA A 19 5.86 -13.00 6.68
C ALA A 19 6.62 -11.82 6.05
N LEU A 20 6.18 -11.31 4.89
CA LEU A 20 6.79 -10.17 4.20
C LEU A 20 6.03 -8.85 4.42
N GLY A 21 4.90 -8.88 5.13
CA GLY A 21 4.08 -7.70 5.34
C GLY A 21 3.62 -7.05 4.05
N ARG A 22 3.57 -5.72 4.03
CA ARG A 22 3.18 -4.93 2.84
C ARG A 22 4.34 -4.55 1.96
N GLN A 23 5.57 -4.70 2.43
CA GLN A 23 6.80 -4.39 1.68
C GLN A 23 6.84 -2.92 1.23
N GLU A 24 6.27 -2.02 2.04
CA GLU A 24 6.25 -0.58 1.75
C GLU A 24 7.28 0.14 2.62
N GLU A 25 7.91 1.21 2.10
CA GLU A 25 9.00 1.93 2.80
C GLU A 25 8.65 2.49 4.18
N TRP A 26 7.37 2.70 4.49
CA TRP A 26 6.94 3.16 5.82
C TRP A 26 6.89 2.02 6.85
N GLU A 27 6.95 0.77 6.42
CA GLU A 27 6.92 -0.42 7.26
C GLU A 27 8.28 -0.66 7.92
N ASP A 28 8.29 -0.91 9.22
CA ASP A 28 9.51 -1.27 9.96
C ASP A 28 9.83 -2.76 9.72
N SER A 29 10.52 -3.04 8.61
CA SER A 29 10.88 -4.39 8.18
C SER A 29 12.31 -4.76 8.58
N PRO A 30 12.62 -6.05 8.81
CA PRO A 30 13.99 -6.50 9.06
C PRO A 30 14.97 -6.11 7.94
N GLU A 31 16.24 -5.97 8.28
CA GLU A 31 17.28 -5.66 7.30
C GLU A 31 17.32 -6.69 6.15
N GLY A 32 17.38 -6.19 4.92
CA GLY A 32 17.40 -7.01 3.71
C GLY A 32 16.02 -7.45 3.19
N TYR A 33 14.93 -7.11 3.88
CA TYR A 33 13.60 -7.34 3.33
C TYR A 33 13.34 -6.45 2.11
N PRO A 34 12.71 -6.99 1.06
CA PRO A 34 12.32 -6.18 -0.08
C PRO A 34 11.31 -5.12 0.36
N GLN A 35 11.61 -3.85 0.07
CA GLN A 35 10.67 -2.75 0.23
C GLN A 35 10.60 -1.94 -1.07
N THR A 36 9.41 -1.48 -1.39
CA THR A 36 9.10 -0.65 -2.55
C THR A 36 8.37 0.62 -2.09
N PRO A 37 8.37 1.69 -2.91
CA PRO A 37 7.67 2.91 -2.52
C PRO A 37 6.17 2.66 -2.35
N THR A 38 5.57 3.39 -1.40
CA THR A 38 4.17 3.21 -0.98
C THR A 38 3.20 3.24 -2.17
N TYR A 39 2.27 2.28 -2.22
CA TYR A 39 1.23 2.12 -3.24
C TYR A 39 1.70 1.86 -4.68
N LYS A 40 3.03 1.78 -4.93
CA LYS A 40 3.55 1.66 -6.30
C LYS A 40 3.45 0.28 -6.88
N TRP A 41 3.36 -0.76 -6.06
CA TRP A 41 3.16 -2.12 -6.56
C TRP A 41 1.70 -2.41 -6.98
N TRP A 42 0.79 -1.44 -6.87
CA TRP A 42 -0.58 -1.54 -7.40
C TRP A 42 -0.69 -0.87 -8.75
N ASN A 43 -1.61 -1.38 -9.57
CA ASN A 43 -2.11 -0.71 -10.77
C ASN A 43 -3.64 -0.70 -10.77
N TRP A 44 -4.21 0.14 -11.65
CA TRP A 44 -5.62 0.02 -11.98
C TRP A 44 -5.91 -1.33 -12.63
N HIS A 45 -7.13 -1.83 -12.43
CA HIS A 45 -7.49 -3.21 -12.79
C HIS A 45 -7.24 -3.54 -14.27
N ASP A 46 -7.31 -2.55 -15.14
CA ASP A 46 -7.18 -2.61 -16.59
C ASP A 46 -5.74 -2.37 -17.08
N ASN A 47 -4.84 -1.98 -16.20
CA ASN A 47 -3.45 -1.60 -16.51
C ASN A 47 -2.43 -2.60 -15.95
N TYR A 48 -2.80 -3.87 -15.84
CA TYR A 48 -1.87 -4.97 -15.56
C TYR A 48 -1.43 -5.62 -16.88
N ASP A 49 -0.56 -4.93 -17.61
CA ASP A 49 0.14 -5.49 -18.77
C ASP A 49 1.20 -6.52 -18.34
N ALA A 50 1.78 -7.24 -19.30
CA ALA A 50 2.75 -8.32 -19.05
C ALA A 50 4.01 -7.88 -18.28
N GLU A 51 4.35 -6.58 -18.31
CA GLU A 51 5.42 -6.01 -17.48
C GLU A 51 4.83 -5.32 -16.25
N ALA A 52 5.29 -5.74 -15.07
CA ALA A 52 4.81 -5.30 -13.75
C ALA A 52 5.18 -3.85 -13.37
N SER A 53 5.50 -3.00 -14.35
CA SER A 53 5.83 -1.61 -14.06
C SER A 53 4.57 -0.82 -13.72
N PRO A 54 4.62 0.09 -12.72
CA PRO A 54 3.44 0.86 -12.34
C PRO A 54 3.04 1.80 -13.47
N ASP A 55 1.73 1.94 -13.72
CA ASP A 55 1.20 2.85 -14.72
C ASP A 55 1.64 4.30 -14.39
N PRO A 56 2.18 5.09 -15.34
CA PRO A 56 2.68 6.44 -15.06
C PRO A 56 1.63 7.39 -14.48
N LYS A 57 0.36 7.22 -14.84
CA LYS A 57 -0.75 8.00 -14.30
C LYS A 57 -1.08 7.54 -12.88
N TRP A 58 -1.01 6.24 -12.59
CA TRP A 58 -1.11 5.74 -11.22
C TRP A 58 0.01 6.27 -10.32
N VAL A 59 1.26 6.27 -10.82
CA VAL A 59 2.41 6.84 -10.10
C VAL A 59 2.14 8.29 -9.70
N LYS A 60 1.68 9.11 -10.64
CA LYS A 60 1.36 10.52 -10.37
C LYS A 60 0.27 10.70 -9.31
N VAL A 61 -0.79 9.86 -9.35
CA VAL A 61 -1.89 9.91 -8.38
C VAL A 61 -1.41 9.51 -6.98
N SER A 62 -0.65 8.42 -6.89
CA SER A 62 -0.11 7.94 -5.62
C SER A 62 0.92 8.90 -5.02
N ASP A 63 1.78 9.52 -5.84
CA ASP A 63 2.73 10.57 -5.37
C ASP A 63 1.99 11.77 -4.76
N ALA A 64 0.94 12.25 -5.44
CA ALA A 64 0.14 13.36 -4.94
C ALA A 64 -0.58 13.00 -3.62
N GLY A 65 -1.09 11.78 -3.53
CA GLY A 65 -1.72 11.25 -2.32
C GLY A 65 -0.75 11.17 -1.15
N GLU A 66 0.44 10.61 -1.36
CA GLU A 66 1.48 10.51 -0.34
C GLU A 66 1.92 11.90 0.13
N ALA A 67 2.21 12.82 -0.81
CA ALA A 67 2.63 14.18 -0.47
C ALA A 67 1.57 14.90 0.38
N ALA A 68 0.29 14.75 0.04
CA ALA A 68 -0.81 15.33 0.83
C ALA A 68 -0.89 14.72 2.24
N PHE A 69 -0.73 13.40 2.36
CA PHE A 69 -0.76 12.72 3.65
C PHE A 69 0.41 13.13 4.55
N ARG A 70 1.63 13.15 4.00
CA ARG A 70 2.84 13.59 4.72
C ARG A 70 2.74 15.04 5.17
N LYS A 71 2.21 15.93 4.33
CA LYS A 71 1.96 17.33 4.70
C LYS A 71 1.00 17.43 5.89
N ARG A 72 -0.11 16.68 5.87
CA ARG A 72 -1.08 16.67 6.97
C ARG A 72 -0.46 16.16 8.27
N ASP A 73 0.36 15.12 8.21
CA ASP A 73 1.06 14.58 9.39
C ASP A 73 2.06 15.59 9.97
N ALA A 74 2.79 16.31 9.12
CA ALA A 74 3.70 17.37 9.54
C ALA A 74 2.96 18.54 10.21
N GLU A 75 1.85 18.99 9.62
CA GLU A 75 1.01 20.07 10.18
C GLU A 75 0.40 19.69 11.53
N ALA A 76 0.00 18.42 11.72
CA ALA A 76 -0.56 17.94 12.99
C ALA A 76 0.47 17.84 14.12
N LYS A 77 1.76 17.78 13.79
CA LYS A 77 2.88 17.70 14.75
C LYS A 77 3.48 19.06 15.12
N ALA A 78 3.08 20.13 14.43
CA ALA A 78 3.51 21.51 14.69
C ALA A 78 2.62 22.19 15.75
#